data_AF-A0A8R1IQZ4-F1
#
_entry.id   AF-A0A8R1IQZ4-F1
#
_cell.length_a   1.000
_cell.length_b   1.000
_cell.length_c   1.000
_cell.angle_alpha   90.00
_cell.angle_beta   90.00
_cell.angle_gamma   90.00
#
_symmetry.space_group_name_H-M   'P 1'
#
loop_
_entity.id
_entity.type
_entity.pdbx_description
1 polymer ?
#
loop_
_entity_poly.entity_id
_entity_poly.type
_entity_poly.pdbx_seq_one_letter_code
_entity_poly.pdbx_strand_id
1 'polypeptide(L)'
;MNMRMVILDELLSREMDSSSDGSSARVNSLKQVIKRNKQEMADDAPSSLDLMRRIFQAEMSREIHQIMERHTRTTLMPAIENLRRNGHVVDEVVLNGLYCNILEAAKKPYLKEPEPVLPVNGNGFIDINSQEAENNLKRGYESDESDVSVISHSSDAKRRRGRPRKDEEA
;
A
#
# COMPACT_ATOMS: atom_id res chain seq x y z
N MET A 1 -10.85 12.56 16.25
CA MET A 1 -11.28 13.87 16.80
C MET A 1 -10.28 14.92 16.35
N ASN A 2 -10.73 16.00 15.71
CA ASN A 2 -9.85 17.03 15.16
C ASN A 2 -9.44 18.01 16.28
N MET A 3 -8.27 17.79 16.89
CA MET A 3 -7.79 18.57 18.04
C MET A 3 -7.73 20.07 17.78
N ARG A 4 -7.47 20.48 16.54
CA ARG A 4 -7.49 21.90 16.15
C ARG A 4 -8.88 22.51 16.33
N MET A 5 -9.93 21.79 15.96
CA MET A 5 -11.31 22.26 16.13
C MET A 5 -11.70 22.34 17.60
N VAL A 6 -11.26 21.36 18.41
CA VAL A 6 -11.47 21.38 19.86
C VAL A 6 -10.87 22.64 20.48
N ILE A 7 -9.61 22.94 20.15
CA ILE A 7 -8.92 24.14 20.66
C ILE A 7 -9.63 25.43 20.22
N LEU A 8 -10.08 25.51 18.96
CA LEU A 8 -10.78 26.70 18.46
C LEU A 8 -12.15 26.89 19.13
N ASP A 9 -12.90 25.82 19.33
CA ASP A 9 -14.20 25.86 20.01
C ASP A 9 -14.04 26.21 21.52
N GLU A 10 -12.99 25.73 22.17
CA GLU A 10 -12.63 26.12 23.56
C GLU A 10 -12.26 27.61 23.66
N LEU A 11 -11.44 28.12 22.73
CA LEU A 11 -11.07 29.54 22.68
C LEU A 11 -12.29 30.43 22.41
N LEU A 12 -13.20 30.00 21.53
CA LEU A 12 -14.44 30.71 21.27
C LEU A 12 -15.33 30.74 22.51
N SER A 13 -15.47 29.62 23.22
CA SER A 13 -16.28 29.53 24.45
C SER A 13 -15.74 30.48 25.52
N ARG A 14 -14.43 30.45 25.78
CA ARG A 14 -13.77 31.36 26.73
C ARG A 14 -13.98 32.84 26.39
N GLU A 15 -13.89 33.20 25.11
CA GLU A 15 -14.00 34.59 24.67
C GLU A 15 -15.46 35.09 24.71
N MET A 16 -16.44 34.20 24.53
CA MET A 16 -17.86 34.52 24.71
C MET A 16 -18.19 34.73 26.19
N ASP A 17 -17.64 33.91 27.09
CA ASP A 17 -17.84 34.05 28.54
C ASP A 17 -17.24 35.36 29.08
N SER A 18 -16.15 35.85 28.46
CA SER A 18 -15.53 37.13 28.83
C SER A 18 -16.16 38.37 28.18
N SER A 19 -17.08 38.20 27.23
CA SER A 19 -17.69 39.31 26.46
C SER A 19 -19.16 39.49 26.85
N SER A 20 -19.53 40.55 27.58
CA SER A 20 -20.91 40.71 28.10
C SER A 20 -21.99 40.79 27.01
N ASP A 21 -21.64 41.23 25.80
CA ASP A 21 -22.58 41.39 24.67
C ASP A 21 -22.40 40.34 23.56
N GLY A 22 -21.50 39.37 23.72
CA GLY A 22 -21.24 38.33 22.71
C GLY A 22 -20.76 38.84 21.33
N SER A 23 -20.53 40.15 21.20
CA SER A 23 -20.20 40.86 19.95
C SER A 23 -18.81 41.51 20.03
N SER A 24 -17.82 40.76 20.49
CA SER A 24 -16.41 41.14 20.37
C SER A 24 -15.91 40.87 18.95
N ALA A 25 -15.09 41.78 18.40
CA ALA A 25 -14.41 41.57 17.13
C ALA A 25 -13.61 40.24 17.13
N ARG A 26 -13.11 39.83 18.31
CA ARG A 26 -12.40 38.56 18.50
C ARG A 26 -13.31 37.35 18.41
N VAL A 27 -14.51 37.40 19.00
CA VAL A 27 -15.55 36.36 18.87
C VAL A 27 -15.97 36.20 17.42
N ASN A 28 -16.19 37.30 16.69
CA ASN A 28 -16.56 37.26 15.28
C ASN A 28 -15.45 36.69 14.40
N SER A 29 -14.20 37.07 14.66
CA SER A 29 -13.02 36.50 13.99
C SER A 29 -12.89 34.99 14.23
N LEU A 30 -13.03 34.54 15.48
CA LEU A 30 -13.00 33.11 15.84
C LEU A 30 -14.13 32.32 15.18
N LYS A 31 -15.37 32.85 15.19
CA LYS A 31 -16.51 32.24 14.48
C LYS A 31 -16.21 32.07 12.99
N GLN A 32 -15.61 33.08 12.35
CA GLN A 32 -15.26 33.03 10.93
C GLN A 32 -14.15 31.99 10.66
N VAL A 33 -13.11 31.94 11.49
CA VAL A 33 -12.02 30.96 11.38
C VAL A 33 -12.54 29.54 11.58
N ILE A 34 -13.39 29.30 12.58
CA ILE A 34 -14.05 28.00 12.84
C ILE A 34 -14.91 27.60 11.64
N LYS A 35 -15.75 28.51 11.14
CA LYS A 35 -16.60 28.25 9.97
C LYS A 35 -15.77 27.87 8.75
N ARG A 36 -14.68 28.60 8.50
CA ARG A 36 -13.77 28.32 7.38
C ARG A 36 -13.07 26.96 7.55
N ASN A 37 -12.57 26.64 8.73
CA ASN A 37 -11.92 25.36 9.00
C ASN A 37 -12.91 24.18 8.89
N LYS A 38 -14.17 24.35 9.30
CA LYS A 38 -15.23 23.34 9.09
C LYS A 38 -15.57 23.13 7.61
N GLN A 39 -15.39 24.14 6.76
CA GLN A 39 -15.65 24.04 5.32
C GLN A 39 -14.46 23.50 4.52
N GLU A 40 -13.24 23.77 4.96
CA GLU A 40 -12.01 23.40 4.26
C GLU A 40 -11.45 22.03 4.68
N MET A 41 -11.87 21.49 5.82
CA MET A 41 -11.42 20.19 6.31
C MET A 41 -12.47 19.11 6.05
N ALA A 42 -12.04 17.94 5.58
CA ALA A 42 -12.89 16.75 5.56
C ALA A 42 -13.28 16.36 7.00
N ASP A 43 -14.53 15.95 7.19
CA ASP A 43 -15.13 15.68 8.52
C ASP A 43 -14.43 14.54 9.27
N ASP A 44 -13.89 13.57 8.53
CA ASP A 44 -13.10 12.47 9.06
C ASP A 44 -12.01 11.97 8.10
N ALA A 45 -11.09 11.17 8.63
CA ALA A 45 -9.99 10.60 7.85
C ALA A 45 -10.47 9.71 6.70
N PRO A 46 -11.46 8.80 6.87
CA PRO A 46 -11.99 7.99 5.77
C PRO A 46 -12.51 8.83 4.60
N SER A 47 -13.27 9.90 4.87
CA SER A 47 -13.81 10.78 3.84
C SER A 47 -12.72 11.56 3.10
N SER A 48 -11.68 12.00 3.82
CA SER A 48 -10.51 12.63 3.22
C SER A 48 -9.74 11.68 2.29
N LEU A 49 -9.53 10.44 2.74
CA LEU A 49 -8.85 9.41 1.94
C LEU A 49 -9.68 8.99 0.72
N ASP A 50 -11.00 8.85 0.85
CA ASP A 50 -11.88 8.53 -0.30
C ASP A 50 -11.92 9.68 -1.31
N LEU A 51 -11.87 10.94 -0.86
CA LEU A 51 -11.72 12.08 -1.77
C LEU A 51 -10.41 11.98 -2.58
N MET A 52 -9.29 11.69 -1.92
CA MET A 52 -8.02 11.45 -2.63
C MET A 52 -8.14 10.28 -3.61
N ARG A 53 -8.75 9.16 -3.20
CA ARG A 53 -9.00 8.02 -4.10
C ARG A 53 -9.77 8.48 -5.35
N ARG A 54 -10.83 9.28 -5.21
CA ARG A 54 -11.62 9.79 -6.34
C ARG A 54 -10.81 10.68 -7.28
N ILE A 55 -9.96 11.56 -6.75
CA ILE A 55 -9.10 12.45 -7.55
C ILE A 55 -8.14 11.65 -8.44
N PHE A 56 -7.49 10.62 -7.89
CA PHE A 56 -6.51 9.81 -8.63
C PHE A 56 -7.14 8.61 -9.36
N GLN A 57 -8.44 8.35 -9.19
CA GLN A 57 -9.12 7.16 -9.72
C GLN A 57 -8.94 7.01 -11.24
N ALA A 58 -9.07 8.10 -12.00
CA ALA A 58 -8.99 8.06 -13.46
C ALA A 58 -7.59 7.67 -13.95
N GLU A 59 -6.55 8.11 -13.25
CA GLU A 59 -5.16 7.77 -13.57
C GLU A 59 -4.86 6.31 -13.23
N MET A 60 -5.18 5.89 -12.01
CA MET A 60 -5.03 4.49 -11.58
C MET A 60 -5.79 3.52 -12.51
N SER A 61 -7.03 3.85 -12.88
CA SER A 61 -7.83 3.02 -13.79
C SER A 61 -7.19 2.88 -15.18
N ARG A 62 -6.54 3.93 -15.71
CA ARG A 62 -5.81 3.84 -16.99
C ARG A 62 -4.60 2.93 -16.89
N GLU A 63 -3.79 3.07 -15.84
CA GLU A 63 -2.62 2.23 -15.64
C GLU A 63 -2.99 0.75 -15.47
N ILE A 64 -4.00 0.47 -14.64
CA ILE A 64 -4.53 -0.88 -14.45
C ILE A 64 -4.98 -1.47 -15.79
N HIS A 65 -5.70 -0.69 -16.62
CA HIS A 65 -6.13 -1.16 -17.93
C HIS A 65 -4.96 -1.52 -18.85
N GLN A 66 -3.93 -0.66 -18.93
CA GLN A 66 -2.72 -0.94 -19.73
C GLN A 66 -1.98 -2.19 -19.24
N ILE A 67 -1.94 -2.43 -17.94
CA ILE A 67 -1.37 -3.65 -17.35
C ILE A 67 -2.16 -4.88 -17.81
N MET A 68 -3.49 -4.83 -17.74
CA MET A 68 -4.35 -5.93 -18.20
C MET A 68 -4.14 -6.22 -19.70
N GLU A 69 -4.22 -5.20 -20.55
CA GLU A 69 -4.02 -5.36 -22.01
C GLU A 69 -2.67 -5.99 -22.34
N ARG A 70 -1.60 -5.55 -21.66
CA ARG A 70 -0.27 -6.11 -21.83
C ARG A 70 -0.26 -7.59 -21.50
N HIS A 71 -0.76 -7.99 -20.33
CA HIS A 71 -0.77 -9.41 -19.92
C HIS A 71 -1.71 -10.26 -20.77
N THR A 72 -2.82 -9.70 -21.26
CA THR A 72 -3.67 -10.37 -22.25
C THR A 72 -2.87 -10.71 -23.50
N ARG A 73 -2.11 -9.75 -24.04
CA ARG A 73 -1.33 -9.96 -25.26
C ARG A 73 -0.13 -10.89 -25.07
N THR A 74 0.60 -10.76 -23.97
CA THR A 74 1.89 -11.44 -23.80
C THR A 74 1.80 -12.75 -23.02
N THR A 75 0.85 -12.89 -22.11
CA THR A 75 0.76 -14.04 -21.20
C THR A 75 -0.46 -14.91 -21.49
N LEU A 76 -1.63 -14.30 -21.73
CA LEU A 76 -2.90 -15.04 -21.86
C LEU A 76 -3.24 -15.42 -23.30
N MET A 77 -2.67 -14.73 -24.29
CA MET A 77 -2.97 -14.94 -25.71
C MET A 77 -2.87 -16.41 -26.18
N PRO A 78 -1.83 -17.19 -25.79
CA PRO A 78 -1.76 -18.60 -26.19
C PRO A 78 -2.95 -19.44 -25.73
N ALA A 79 -3.45 -19.19 -24.51
CA ALA A 79 -4.61 -19.89 -23.96
C ALA A 79 -5.91 -19.43 -24.64
N ILE A 80 -6.05 -18.12 -24.89
CA ILE A 80 -7.19 -17.55 -25.63
C ILE A 80 -7.27 -18.14 -27.04
N GLU A 81 -6.14 -18.23 -27.74
CA GLU A 81 -6.07 -18.81 -29.08
C GLU A 81 -6.40 -20.30 -29.08
N ASN A 82 -5.97 -21.04 -28.05
CA ASN A 82 -6.36 -22.44 -27.88
C ASN A 82 -7.88 -22.59 -27.70
N LEU A 83 -8.52 -21.74 -26.90
CA LEU A 83 -9.98 -21.72 -26.75
C LEU A 83 -10.67 -21.50 -28.10
N ARG A 84 -10.21 -20.52 -28.88
CA ARG A 84 -10.75 -20.21 -30.21
C ARG A 84 -10.61 -21.38 -31.20
N ARG A 85 -9.46 -22.06 -31.20
CA ARG A 85 -9.22 -23.25 -32.03
C ARG A 85 -10.15 -24.42 -31.69
N ASN A 86 -10.59 -24.50 -30.43
CA ASN A 86 -11.57 -25.49 -29.98
C ASN A 86 -13.02 -25.02 -30.16
N GLY A 87 -13.26 -23.93 -30.89
CA GLY A 87 -14.60 -23.44 -31.22
C GLY A 87 -15.25 -22.56 -30.15
N HIS A 88 -14.52 -22.16 -29.10
CA HIS A 88 -15.05 -21.22 -28.11
C HIS A 88 -14.93 -19.78 -28.60
N VAL A 89 -16.02 -19.02 -28.44
CA VAL A 89 -16.02 -17.58 -28.71
C VAL A 89 -15.45 -16.86 -27.49
N VAL A 90 -14.35 -16.13 -27.70
CA VAL A 90 -13.73 -15.26 -26.68
C VAL A 90 -13.83 -13.83 -27.19
N ASP A 91 -14.95 -13.19 -26.83
CA ASP A 91 -15.27 -11.80 -27.15
C ASP A 91 -14.89 -10.85 -26.00
N GLU A 92 -15.21 -9.57 -26.17
CA GLU A 92 -14.91 -8.53 -25.18
C GLU A 92 -15.65 -8.76 -23.86
N VAL A 93 -16.86 -9.31 -23.89
CA VAL A 93 -17.65 -9.58 -22.68
C VAL A 93 -16.97 -10.65 -21.82
N VAL A 94 -16.51 -11.75 -22.45
CA VAL A 94 -15.76 -12.81 -21.76
C VAL A 94 -14.44 -12.28 -21.20
N LEU A 95 -13.72 -11.45 -21.97
CA LEU A 95 -12.46 -10.84 -21.50
C LEU A 95 -12.69 -9.86 -20.34
N ASN A 96 -13.75 -9.04 -20.40
CA ASN A 96 -14.11 -8.13 -19.32
C ASN A 96 -14.47 -8.91 -18.05
N GLY A 97 -15.18 -10.04 -18.17
CA GLY A 97 -15.45 -10.95 -17.06
C GLY A 97 -14.16 -11.49 -16.42
N LEU A 98 -13.18 -11.88 -17.23
CA LEU A 98 -11.86 -12.29 -16.75
C LEU A 98 -11.15 -11.14 -16.00
N TYR A 99 -11.17 -9.93 -16.55
CA TYR A 99 -10.55 -8.76 -15.90
C TYR A 99 -11.19 -8.45 -14.54
N CYS A 100 -12.52 -8.50 -14.44
CA CYS A 100 -13.23 -8.36 -13.17
C CYS A 100 -12.78 -9.41 -12.14
N ASN A 101 -12.66 -10.68 -12.55
CA ASN A 101 -12.22 -11.76 -11.66
C ASN A 101 -10.78 -11.57 -11.18
N ILE A 102 -9.89 -11.11 -12.05
CA ILE A 102 -8.50 -10.80 -11.67
C ILE A 102 -8.47 -9.66 -10.65
N LEU A 103 -9.24 -8.58 -10.88
CA LEU A 103 -9.31 -7.45 -9.96
C LEU A 103 -9.92 -7.83 -8.61
N GLU A 104 -10.92 -8.72 -8.60
CA GLU A 104 -11.50 -9.24 -7.37
C GLU A 104 -10.48 -10.04 -6.57
N ALA A 105 -9.75 -10.95 -7.22
CA ALA A 105 -8.68 -11.71 -6.59
C ALA A 105 -7.55 -10.80 -6.07
N ALA A 106 -7.26 -9.70 -6.77
CA ALA A 106 -6.26 -8.71 -6.38
C ALA A 106 -6.63 -7.93 -5.10
N LYS A 107 -7.86 -8.01 -4.61
CA LYS A 107 -8.24 -7.42 -3.31
C LYS A 107 -7.69 -8.22 -2.13
N LYS A 108 -7.40 -9.52 -2.31
CA LYS A 108 -7.02 -10.44 -1.23
C LYS A 108 -5.90 -9.92 -0.31
N PRO A 109 -4.80 -9.32 -0.81
CA PRO A 109 -3.73 -8.80 0.06
C PRO A 109 -4.13 -7.62 0.95
N TYR A 110 -5.24 -6.94 0.65
CA TYR A 110 -5.72 -5.75 1.38
C TYR A 110 -6.83 -6.08 2.38
N LEU A 111 -7.41 -7.27 2.29
CA LEU A 111 -8.32 -7.80 3.28
C LEU A 111 -7.46 -8.33 4.42
N LYS A 112 -7.37 -7.60 5.54
CA LYS A 112 -6.74 -8.14 6.75
C LYS A 112 -7.49 -9.41 7.15
N GLU A 113 -6.79 -10.54 7.21
CA GLU A 113 -7.26 -11.62 8.06
C GLU A 113 -7.29 -11.08 9.49
N PRO A 114 -8.37 -11.29 10.26
CA PRO A 114 -8.35 -10.95 11.68
C PRO A 114 -7.13 -11.67 12.27
N GLU A 115 -6.23 -10.91 12.88
CA GLU A 115 -5.11 -11.47 13.64
C GLU A 115 -5.70 -12.57 14.54
N PRO A 116 -5.17 -13.81 14.49
CA PRO A 116 -5.60 -14.81 15.45
C PRO A 116 -5.29 -14.23 16.83
N VAL A 117 -6.33 -13.93 17.59
CA VAL A 117 -6.21 -13.53 18.98
C VAL A 117 -5.60 -14.75 19.65
N LEU A 118 -4.28 -14.72 19.86
CA LEU A 118 -3.59 -15.74 20.64
C LEU A 118 -4.35 -15.82 21.97
N PRO A 119 -4.74 -17.03 22.44
CA PRO A 119 -5.33 -17.15 23.75
C PRO A 119 -4.30 -16.62 24.75
N VAL A 120 -4.62 -15.49 25.38
CA VAL A 120 -3.88 -14.99 26.54
C VAL A 120 -4.10 -16.03 27.63
N ASN A 121 -3.17 -16.96 27.78
CA ASN A 121 -3.08 -17.75 28.99
C ASN A 121 -2.80 -16.77 30.14
N GLY A 122 -3.53 -16.94 31.24
CA GLY A 122 -3.72 -15.98 32.35
C GLY A 122 -2.48 -15.56 33.14
N ASN A 123 -1.27 -15.66 32.58
CA ASN A 123 -0.01 -15.27 33.22
C ASN A 123 0.74 -14.15 32.49
N GLY A 124 0.16 -13.51 31.46
CA GLY A 124 0.68 -12.25 30.91
C GLY A 124 2.07 -12.31 30.28
N PHE A 125 2.55 -13.50 29.90
CA PHE A 125 3.83 -13.67 29.20
C PHE A 125 3.56 -14.09 27.75
N ILE A 126 4.13 -13.35 26.79
CA ILE A 126 4.15 -13.74 25.38
C ILE A 126 5.23 -14.82 25.23
N ASP A 127 4.83 -16.04 24.90
CA ASP A 127 5.75 -17.14 24.63
C ASP A 127 6.44 -16.92 23.27
N ILE A 128 7.54 -16.16 23.29
CA ILE A 128 8.46 -16.00 22.14
C ILE A 128 9.26 -17.30 22.04
N ASN A 129 8.62 -18.41 21.65
CA ASN A 129 9.34 -19.64 21.30
C ASN A 129 8.54 -20.65 20.46
N SER A 130 7.29 -20.36 20.06
CA SER A 130 6.50 -21.30 19.25
C SER A 130 6.33 -20.90 17.79
N GLN A 131 6.88 -19.76 17.35
CA GLN A 131 6.71 -19.30 15.96
C GLN A 131 7.79 -19.79 14.97
N GLU A 132 8.87 -20.43 15.47
CA GLU A 132 9.95 -20.94 14.60
C GLU A 132 9.77 -22.41 14.20
N ALA A 133 8.83 -23.15 14.80
CA ALA A 133 8.73 -24.61 14.63
C ALA A 133 7.88 -25.09 13.44
N GLU A 134 6.98 -24.28 12.88
CA GLU A 134 6.05 -24.74 11.82
C GLU A 134 6.43 -24.32 10.39
N ASN A 135 7.41 -23.43 10.22
CA ASN A 135 7.90 -23.04 8.89
C ASN A 135 9.05 -23.92 8.35
N ASN A 136 9.40 -25.02 9.05
CA ASN A 136 10.61 -25.80 8.75
C ASN A 136 10.37 -27.20 8.13
N LEU A 137 9.18 -27.49 7.58
CA LEU A 137 8.91 -28.75 6.87
C LEU A 137 8.77 -28.58 5.35
N LYS A 138 9.76 -27.97 4.68
CA LYS A 138 10.12 -28.20 3.26
C LYS A 138 11.33 -27.36 2.83
N ARG A 139 12.50 -27.63 3.41
CA ARG A 139 13.77 -27.19 2.82
C ARG A 139 14.73 -28.36 2.89
N GLY A 140 14.93 -29.01 1.74
CA GLY A 140 15.89 -30.09 1.60
C GLY A 140 17.28 -29.60 2.00
N TYR A 141 17.92 -30.40 2.84
CA TYR A 141 19.37 -30.53 3.00
C TYR A 141 20.02 -30.47 1.60
N GLU A 142 21.14 -29.79 1.37
CA GLU A 142 22.44 -30.03 1.97
C GLU A 142 23.21 -28.70 2.14
N SER A 143 23.75 -28.44 3.34
CA SER A 143 24.76 -27.39 3.54
C SER A 143 25.82 -27.97 4.47
N ASP A 144 26.90 -28.42 3.84
CA ASP A 144 28.09 -28.97 4.47
C ASP A 144 29.04 -27.80 4.83
N GLU A 145 29.56 -27.87 6.05
CA GLU A 145 30.79 -27.26 6.57
C GLU A 145 31.16 -25.80 6.23
N SER A 146 31.14 -24.91 7.24
CA SER A 146 32.38 -24.53 7.95
C SER A 146 32.23 -23.24 8.80
N ASP A 147 32.60 -23.40 10.07
CA ASP A 147 33.02 -22.36 11.02
C ASP A 147 34.27 -21.63 10.50
N VAL A 148 34.26 -20.29 10.39
CA VAL A 148 35.39 -19.45 10.85
C VAL A 148 34.89 -18.02 11.15
N SER A 149 35.16 -17.58 12.37
CA SER A 149 35.10 -16.21 12.89
C SER A 149 36.10 -15.24 12.23
N VAL A 150 36.00 -13.95 12.61
CA VAL A 150 37.07 -12.92 12.69
C VAL A 150 36.91 -11.69 11.75
N ILE A 151 36.46 -10.59 12.38
CA ILE A 151 37.03 -9.23 12.41
C ILE A 151 37.60 -8.62 11.11
N SER A 152 36.98 -7.47 10.74
CA SER A 152 37.50 -6.21 10.17
C SER A 152 38.66 -6.23 9.15
N HIS A 153 38.48 -5.51 8.04
CA HIS A 153 39.24 -4.27 7.73
C HIS A 153 38.82 -3.65 6.38
N SER A 154 39.05 -2.33 6.33
CA SER A 154 38.82 -1.34 5.27
C SER A 154 39.64 -1.55 3.98
N SER A 155 39.10 -0.94 2.91
CA SER A 155 39.74 -0.30 1.73
C SER A 155 40.25 -1.12 0.53
N ASP A 156 39.88 -0.56 -0.63
CA ASP A 156 40.54 -0.52 -1.95
C ASP A 156 40.92 -1.83 -2.66
N ALA A 157 40.29 -2.09 -3.81
CA ALA A 157 40.97 -2.80 -4.91
C ALA A 157 40.38 -2.50 -6.29
N LYS A 158 41.27 -1.99 -7.14
CA LYS A 158 41.18 -1.75 -8.57
C LYS A 158 41.00 -3.04 -9.41
N ARG A 159 40.33 -2.86 -10.56
CA ARG A 159 40.55 -3.51 -11.88
C ARG A 159 40.17 -4.99 -12.06
N ARG A 160 39.29 -5.26 -13.04
CA ARG A 160 39.62 -5.83 -14.38
C ARG A 160 38.34 -6.26 -15.12
N ARG A 161 38.05 -5.64 -16.27
CA ARG A 161 37.31 -6.30 -17.36
C ARG A 161 38.18 -6.24 -18.60
N GLY A 162 38.63 -7.40 -19.06
CA GLY A 162 39.36 -7.58 -20.30
C GLY A 162 38.62 -8.57 -21.20
N ARG A 163 38.30 -8.12 -22.42
CA ARG A 163 38.22 -8.90 -23.67
C ARG A 163 38.40 -7.91 -24.84
N PRO A 164 38.86 -8.35 -26.02
CA PRO A 164 39.99 -7.75 -26.72
C PRO A 164 39.57 -6.82 -27.87
N ARG A 165 40.52 -6.00 -28.34
CA ARG A 165 40.36 -5.09 -29.48
C ARG A 165 40.39 -5.86 -30.80
N LYS A 166 39.66 -5.32 -31.77
CA LYS A 166 39.51 -5.76 -33.16
C LYS A 166 40.83 -5.49 -33.90
N ASP A 167 41.35 -6.49 -34.62
CA ASP A 167 42.53 -6.37 -35.48
C ASP A 167 42.22 -5.51 -36.72
N GLU A 168 43.14 -4.62 -37.07
CA GLU A 168 43.22 -3.90 -38.35
C GLU A 168 44.13 -4.69 -39.30
N GLU A 169 43.62 -5.04 -40.48
CA GLU A 169 44.40 -5.45 -41.65
C GLU A 169 44.69 -4.21 -42.51
N ALA A 170 45.98 -3.88 -42.67
CA ALA A 170 46.68 -3.52 -43.92
C ALA A 170 48.06 -2.92 -43.60
#